data_AF-A0A1H3P974-F1
#
_entry.id   AF-A0A1H3P974-F1
#
_cell.length_a   1.000
_cell.length_b   1.000
_cell.length_c   1.000
_cell.angle_alpha   90.00
_cell.angle_beta   90.00
_cell.angle_gamma   90.00
#
_symmetry.space_group_name_H-M   'P 1'
#
loop_
_entity.id
_entity.type
_entity.pdbx_description
1 polymer ?
#
loop_
_entity_poly.entity_id
_entity_poly.type
_entity_poly.pdbx_seq_one_letter_code
_entity_poly.pdbx_strand_id
1 'polypeptide(L)'
;MPDVSTIRAALACACPVCTRHGEVHSQVPRTVLGAPVTVDAEMAPLLDALAAAGVVTVGSCVNLSEATARLWPAKLPALTAGVQPAVNYRRTLVEGLAFVRLLDTEAAAPFPSAVERLGGEVLRSGPLAQVAFPRWQMSALVAQL
;
A
#
# COMPACT_ATOMS: atom_id res chain seq x y z
N MET A 1 5.36 -11.33 -17.34
CA MET A 1 5.78 -10.46 -16.21
C MET A 1 5.57 -9.01 -16.62
N PRO A 2 4.91 -8.17 -15.81
CA PRO A 2 4.81 -6.74 -16.10
C PRO A 2 6.21 -6.12 -16.22
N ASP A 3 6.38 -5.21 -17.17
CA ASP A 3 7.65 -4.50 -17.38
C ASP A 3 8.01 -3.66 -16.15
N VAL A 4 9.28 -3.71 -15.74
CA VAL A 4 9.85 -2.92 -14.64
C VAL A 4 9.63 -1.42 -14.86
N SER A 5 9.61 -0.96 -16.11
CA SER A 5 9.32 0.44 -16.43
C SER A 5 7.89 0.86 -16.03
N THR A 6 6.89 0.02 -16.31
CA THR A 6 5.49 0.21 -15.91
C THR A 6 5.33 0.21 -14.40
N ILE A 7 6.08 -0.64 -13.69
CA ILE A 7 6.05 -0.71 -12.23
C ILE A 7 6.67 0.56 -11.61
N ARG A 8 7.77 1.05 -12.18
CA ARG A 8 8.40 2.31 -11.75
C ARG A 8 7.49 3.52 -11.98
N ALA A 9 6.70 3.53 -13.06
CA ALA A 9 5.70 4.57 -13.27
C ALA A 9 4.60 4.54 -12.19
N ALA A 10 4.17 3.36 -11.75
CA ALA A 10 3.19 3.23 -10.67
C ALA A 10 3.72 3.71 -9.30
N LEU A 11 5.04 3.68 -9.11
CA LEU A 11 5.74 4.22 -7.93
C LEU A 11 5.92 5.75 -7.99
N ALA A 12 5.89 6.36 -9.18
CA ALA A 12 6.19 7.77 -9.40
C ALA A 12 4.96 8.67 -9.17
N CYS A 13 4.47 8.74 -7.93
CA CYS A 13 3.44 9.71 -7.55
C CYS A 13 4.09 11.00 -7.02
N ALA A 14 3.81 12.13 -7.66
CA ALA A 14 4.31 13.46 -7.26
C ALA A 14 3.30 14.27 -6.43
N CYS A 15 2.26 13.63 -5.88
CA CYS A 15 1.27 14.35 -5.08
C CYS A 15 1.84 14.78 -3.71
N PRO A 16 1.24 15.79 -3.05
CA PRO A 16 1.72 16.28 -1.76
C PRO A 16 1.88 15.18 -0.70
N VAL A 17 0.97 14.21 -0.68
CA VAL A 17 1.04 13.07 0.25
C VAL A 17 2.31 12.25 0.01
N CYS A 18 2.62 11.90 -1.24
CA CYS A 18 3.80 11.09 -1.55
C CYS A 18 5.12 11.85 -1.38
N THR A 19 5.17 13.14 -1.76
CA THR A 19 6.40 13.94 -1.67
C THR A 19 6.75 14.38 -0.25
N ARG A 20 5.75 14.50 0.63
CA ARG A 20 5.89 15.00 2.00
C ARG A 20 5.50 13.97 3.06
N HIS A 21 5.43 12.70 2.68
CA HIS A 21 4.90 11.61 3.52
C HIS A 21 5.60 11.51 4.88
N GLY A 22 6.93 11.72 4.88
CA GLY A 22 7.76 11.72 6.09
C GLY A 22 7.46 12.83 7.10
N GLU A 23 6.65 13.83 6.75
CA GLU A 23 6.16 14.84 7.71
C GLU A 23 5.04 14.30 8.62
N VAL A 24 4.41 13.19 8.22
CA VAL A 24 3.26 12.58 8.92
C VAL A 24 3.65 11.27 9.57
N HIS A 25 4.32 10.38 8.83
CA HIS A 25 4.74 9.08 9.36
C HIS A 25 6.27 8.98 9.41
N SER A 26 6.79 8.37 10.48
CA SER A 26 8.21 8.00 10.54
C SER A 26 8.52 7.00 9.43
N GLN A 27 9.58 7.25 8.66
CA GLN A 27 9.97 6.39 7.54
C GLN A 27 11.34 5.77 7.75
N VAL A 28 11.56 4.60 7.15
CA VAL A 28 12.84 3.89 7.12
C VAL A 28 13.21 3.56 5.68
N PRO A 29 14.52 3.54 5.34
CA PRO A 29 14.96 3.20 4.00
C PRO A 29 14.76 1.70 3.73
N ARG A 30 14.40 1.38 2.48
CA ARG A 30 14.29 0.03 1.92
C ARG A 30 14.74 0.03 0.46
N THR A 31 14.98 -1.17 -0.08
CA THR A 31 15.28 -1.35 -1.50
C THR A 31 14.15 -2.12 -2.15
N VAL A 32 13.49 -1.54 -3.14
CA VAL A 32 12.42 -2.17 -3.92
C VAL A 32 12.83 -2.15 -5.38
N LEU A 33 12.88 -3.32 -6.02
CA LEU A 33 13.31 -3.49 -7.43
C LEU A 33 14.65 -2.78 -7.75
N GLY A 34 15.60 -2.86 -6.82
CA GLY A 34 16.93 -2.26 -6.94
C GLY A 34 16.98 -0.73 -6.78
N ALA A 35 15.87 -0.08 -6.45
CA ALA A 35 15.81 1.35 -6.18
C ALA A 35 15.67 1.62 -4.67
N PRO A 36 16.40 2.62 -4.12
CA PRO A 36 16.18 3.06 -2.75
C PRO A 36 14.81 3.75 -2.65
N VAL A 37 14.03 3.35 -1.66
CA VAL A 37 12.74 3.93 -1.32
C VAL A 37 12.63 4.12 0.19
N THR A 38 11.72 4.97 0.64
CA THR A 38 11.38 5.12 2.05
C THR A 38 9.96 4.63 2.29
N VAL A 39 9.77 3.82 3.32
CA VAL A 39 8.46 3.25 3.70
C VAL A 39 8.15 3.57 5.15
N ASP A 40 6.88 3.53 5.53
CA ASP A 40 6.47 3.74 6.92
C ASP A 40 7.14 2.70 7.82
N ALA A 41 7.79 3.16 8.90
CA ALA A 41 8.58 2.33 9.79
C ALA A 41 7.80 1.14 10.34
N GLU A 42 6.51 1.34 10.60
CA GLU A 42 5.61 0.30 11.08
C GLU A 42 5.25 -0.73 10.01
N MET A 43 5.14 -0.31 8.74
CA MET A 43 4.89 -1.23 7.62
C MET A 43 6.12 -2.08 7.29
N ALA A 44 7.30 -1.67 7.72
CA ALA A 44 8.56 -2.25 7.28
C ALA A 44 8.68 -3.76 7.54
N PRO A 45 8.31 -4.32 8.72
CA PRO A 45 8.35 -5.77 8.94
C PRO A 45 7.47 -6.57 7.96
N LEU A 46 6.29 -6.05 7.62
CA LEU A 46 5.39 -6.69 6.66
C LEU A 46 5.97 -6.63 5.23
N LEU A 47 6.52 -5.49 4.84
CA LEU A 47 7.13 -5.33 3.52
C LEU A 47 8.38 -6.20 3.37
N ASP A 48 9.17 -6.35 4.44
CA ASP A 48 10.34 -7.22 4.47
C ASP A 48 9.93 -8.71 4.35
N ALA A 49 8.88 -9.12 5.05
CA ALA A 49 8.33 -10.49 4.94
C ALA A 49 7.78 -10.77 3.53
N LEU A 50 7.04 -9.83 2.94
CA LEU A 50 6.55 -9.93 1.56
C LEU A 50 7.69 -10.03 0.55
N ALA A 51 8.74 -9.22 0.71
CA ALA A 51 9.91 -9.29 -0.16
C ALA A 51 10.64 -10.64 -0.03
N ALA A 52 10.77 -11.18 1.18
CA ALA A 52 11.35 -12.50 1.42
C ALA A 52 10.52 -13.63 0.77
N ALA A 53 9.19 -13.47 0.70
CA ALA A 53 8.27 -14.36 0.01
C ALA A 53 8.24 -14.15 -1.53
N GLY A 54 9.08 -13.27 -2.08
CA GLY A 54 9.13 -12.97 -3.51
C GLY A 54 7.99 -12.08 -4.02
N VAL A 55 7.24 -11.43 -3.14
CA VAL A 55 6.16 -10.51 -3.48
C VAL A 55 6.72 -9.13 -3.80
N VAL A 56 6.41 -8.62 -4.98
CA VAL A 56 6.80 -7.27 -5.40
C VAL A 56 5.75 -6.27 -4.95
N THR A 57 6.09 -5.43 -3.97
CA THR A 57 5.26 -4.31 -3.52
C THR A 57 5.62 -3.03 -4.28
N VAL A 58 4.62 -2.18 -4.53
CA VAL A 58 4.73 -0.97 -5.36
C VAL A 58 4.13 0.27 -4.70
N GLY A 59 3.73 0.15 -3.44
CA GLY A 59 3.22 1.27 -2.64
C GLY A 59 2.61 0.78 -1.35
N SER A 60 2.69 1.58 -0.30
CA SER A 60 2.16 1.24 1.02
C SER A 60 1.93 2.48 1.85
N CYS A 61 1.03 2.39 2.81
CA CYS A 61 0.87 3.41 3.85
C CYS A 61 0.24 2.77 5.09
N VAL A 62 0.68 3.19 6.28
CA VAL A 62 0.06 2.76 7.54
C VAL A 62 -1.30 3.43 7.79
N ASN A 63 -1.50 4.65 7.28
CA ASN A 63 -2.76 5.40 7.37
C ASN A 63 -2.85 6.51 6.31
N LEU A 64 -3.45 6.19 5.15
CA LEU A 64 -3.56 7.19 4.07
C LEU A 64 -4.51 8.34 4.44
N SER A 65 -5.48 8.08 5.31
CA SER A 65 -6.47 9.09 5.74
C SER A 65 -5.80 10.24 6.47
N GLU A 66 -4.96 9.91 7.46
CA GLU A 66 -4.18 10.87 8.23
C GLU A 66 -3.24 11.68 7.35
N ALA A 67 -2.47 11.00 6.48
CA ALA A 67 -1.54 11.67 5.57
C ALA A 67 -2.27 12.61 4.59
N THR A 68 -3.42 12.19 4.07
CA THR A 68 -4.24 13.02 3.16
C THR A 68 -4.86 14.20 3.89
N ALA A 69 -5.41 14.00 5.09
CA ALA A 69 -6.01 15.08 5.89
C ALA A 69 -4.98 16.17 6.24
N ARG A 70 -3.73 15.79 6.51
CA ARG A 70 -2.68 16.73 6.88
C ARG A 70 -1.99 17.40 5.70
N LEU A 71 -1.73 16.67 4.62
CA LEU A 71 -0.91 17.16 3.49
C LEU A 71 -1.74 17.59 2.28
N TRP A 72 -2.97 17.10 2.14
CA TRP A 72 -3.85 17.42 1.01
C TRP A 72 -5.34 17.48 1.38
N PRO A 73 -5.74 18.24 2.42
CA PRO A 73 -7.10 18.23 2.96
C PRO A 73 -8.18 18.55 1.92
N ALA A 74 -7.89 19.46 0.99
CA ALA A 74 -8.81 19.84 -0.08
C ALA A 74 -9.18 18.67 -1.02
N LYS A 75 -8.35 17.62 -1.09
CA LYS A 75 -8.58 16.46 -1.96
C LYS A 75 -9.33 15.34 -1.25
N LEU A 76 -9.35 15.33 0.08
CA LEU A 76 -9.97 14.28 0.88
C LEU A 76 -11.45 14.04 0.53
N PRO A 77 -12.33 15.06 0.40
CA PRO A 77 -13.73 14.84 0.04
C PRO A 77 -13.89 14.15 -1.32
N ALA A 78 -13.07 14.51 -2.31
CA ALA A 78 -13.12 13.90 -3.63
C ALA A 78 -12.65 12.44 -3.61
N LEU A 79 -11.66 12.11 -2.77
CA LEU A 79 -11.13 10.75 -2.65
C LEU A 79 -12.05 9.82 -1.83
N THR A 80 -12.87 10.37 -0.94
CA THR A 80 -13.87 9.60 -0.15
C THR A 80 -15.23 9.51 -0.83
N ALA A 81 -15.53 10.39 -1.79
CA ALA A 81 -16.82 10.46 -2.47
C ALA A 81 -17.05 9.39 -3.56
N GLY A 82 -16.01 8.75 -4.12
CA GLY A 82 -16.17 7.87 -5.28
C GLY A 82 -15.22 6.68 -5.33
N VAL A 83 -15.64 5.63 -6.02
CA VAL A 83 -14.80 4.47 -6.37
C VAL A 83 -14.08 4.80 -7.67
N GLN A 84 -12.74 4.79 -7.65
CA GLN A 84 -11.96 4.90 -8.88
C GLN A 84 -11.56 3.49 -9.36
N PRO A 85 -11.78 3.15 -10.65
CA PRO A 85 -11.65 1.77 -11.15
C PRO A 85 -10.21 1.24 -11.16
N ALA A 86 -9.20 2.11 -11.08
CA ALA A 86 -7.79 1.71 -11.03
C ALA A 86 -7.20 1.70 -9.62
N VAL A 87 -7.63 2.64 -8.77
CA VAL A 87 -7.08 2.84 -7.42
C VAL A 87 -8.20 3.34 -6.51
N ASN A 88 -8.89 2.43 -5.83
CA ASN A 88 -9.95 2.81 -4.90
C ASN A 88 -9.38 2.99 -3.48
N TYR A 89 -9.14 4.24 -3.08
CA TYR A 89 -8.76 4.57 -1.71
C TYR A 89 -9.94 4.86 -0.78
N ARG A 90 -11.18 4.82 -1.29
CA ARG A 90 -12.34 5.29 -0.52
C ARG A 90 -12.43 4.61 0.84
N ARG A 91 -12.41 3.28 0.86
CA ARG A 91 -12.49 2.52 2.11
C ARG A 91 -11.26 2.75 2.99
N THR A 92 -10.06 2.69 2.40
CA THR A 92 -8.80 2.98 3.10
C THR A 92 -8.81 4.34 3.80
N LEU A 93 -9.36 5.37 3.16
CA LEU A 93 -9.46 6.72 3.68
C LEU A 93 -10.58 6.87 4.73
N VAL A 94 -11.76 6.30 4.48
CA VAL A 94 -12.91 6.39 5.38
C VAL A 94 -12.66 5.62 6.69
N GLU A 95 -12.04 4.44 6.60
CA GLU A 95 -11.81 3.57 7.74
C GLU A 95 -10.39 3.73 8.35
N GLY A 96 -9.51 4.54 7.75
CA GLY A 96 -8.15 4.75 8.23
C GLY A 96 -7.30 3.47 8.19
N LEU A 97 -7.48 2.66 7.14
CA LEU A 97 -6.79 1.37 6.99
C LEU A 97 -5.33 1.56 6.57
N ALA A 98 -4.51 0.59 6.94
CA ALA A 98 -3.24 0.36 6.28
C ALA A 98 -3.50 -0.25 4.90
N PHE A 99 -2.60 -0.02 3.94
CA PHE A 99 -2.67 -0.67 2.64
C PHE A 99 -1.30 -1.07 2.11
N VAL A 100 -1.30 -2.08 1.25
CA VAL A 100 -0.17 -2.46 0.39
C VAL A 100 -0.70 -2.60 -1.04
N ARG A 101 0.02 -2.00 -1.99
CA ARG A 101 -0.12 -2.25 -3.43
C ARG A 101 0.99 -3.17 -3.88
N LEU A 102 0.66 -4.19 -4.67
CA LEU A 102 1.56 -5.25 -5.08
C LEU A 102 1.23 -5.77 -6.48
N LEU A 103 2.18 -6.48 -7.10
CA LEU A 103 1.92 -7.22 -8.33
C LEU A 103 1.06 -8.44 -8.05
N ASP A 104 -0.06 -8.58 -8.76
CA ASP A 104 -0.97 -9.72 -8.60
C ASP A 104 -0.43 -10.94 -9.36
N THR A 105 0.45 -11.69 -8.70
CA THR A 105 1.11 -12.91 -9.20
C THR A 105 0.76 -14.12 -8.34
N GLU A 106 1.05 -15.33 -8.82
CA GLU A 106 0.87 -16.55 -8.02
C GLU A 106 1.65 -16.51 -6.71
N ALA A 107 2.88 -15.98 -6.72
CA ALA A 107 3.70 -15.80 -5.51
C ALA A 107 3.05 -14.84 -4.50
N ALA A 108 2.27 -13.85 -4.98
CA ALA A 108 1.56 -12.92 -4.12
C ALA A 108 0.28 -13.50 -3.51
N ALA A 109 -0.35 -14.50 -4.16
CA ALA A 109 -1.68 -15.00 -3.81
C ALA A 109 -1.91 -15.32 -2.30
N PRO A 110 -0.94 -15.89 -1.55
CA PRO A 110 -1.13 -16.17 -0.13
C PRO A 110 -1.48 -14.93 0.70
N PHE A 111 -0.93 -13.77 0.34
CA PHE A 111 -1.09 -12.54 1.12
C PHE A 111 -2.48 -11.90 0.99
N PRO A 112 -3.03 -11.60 -0.22
CA PRO A 112 -4.42 -11.18 -0.37
C PRO A 112 -5.40 -12.16 0.28
N SER A 113 -5.17 -13.48 0.16
CA SER A 113 -6.03 -14.47 0.83
C SER A 113 -5.96 -14.37 2.36
N ALA A 114 -4.79 -14.11 2.94
CA ALA A 114 -4.65 -13.85 4.38
C ALA A 114 -5.39 -12.58 4.81
N VAL A 115 -5.32 -11.52 4.02
CA VAL A 115 -6.04 -10.26 4.25
C VAL A 115 -7.56 -10.48 4.22
N GLU A 116 -8.07 -11.19 3.20
CA GLU A 116 -9.50 -11.52 3.08
C GLU A 116 -10.00 -12.33 4.29
N ARG A 117 -9.23 -13.32 4.76
CA ARG A 117 -9.58 -14.12 5.96
C ARG A 117 -9.67 -13.29 7.23
N LEU A 118 -8.90 -12.20 7.34
CA LEU A 118 -8.93 -11.29 8.48
C LEU A 118 -9.94 -10.15 8.32
N GLY A 119 -10.77 -10.17 7.26
CA GLY A 119 -11.81 -9.18 7.00
C GLY A 119 -11.32 -7.89 6.33
N GLY A 120 -10.11 -7.91 5.76
CA GLY A 120 -9.60 -6.82 4.92
C GLY A 120 -10.23 -6.78 3.54
N GLU A 121 -9.81 -5.82 2.73
CA GLU A 121 -10.26 -5.61 1.35
C GLU A 121 -9.15 -5.93 0.38
N VAL A 122 -9.50 -6.56 -0.75
CA VAL A 122 -8.61 -6.75 -1.89
C VAL A 122 -9.29 -6.21 -3.13
N LEU A 123 -8.67 -5.21 -3.75
CA LEU A 123 -9.06 -4.67 -5.04
C LEU A 123 -8.01 -5.04 -6.08
N ARG A 124 -8.43 -5.70 -7.16
CA ARG A 124 -7.55 -6.05 -8.28
C ARG A 124 -7.81 -5.12 -9.45
N SER A 125 -6.74 -4.60 -10.05
CA SER A 125 -6.79 -3.75 -11.24
C SER A 125 -5.60 -4.03 -12.14
N GLY A 126 -5.88 -4.70 -13.27
CA GLY A 126 -4.84 -5.13 -14.21
C GLY A 126 -3.79 -6.03 -13.51
N PRO A 127 -2.49 -5.73 -13.62
CA PRO A 127 -1.42 -6.52 -12.99
C PRO A 127 -1.20 -6.20 -11.51
N LEU A 128 -2.04 -5.34 -10.90
CA LEU A 128 -1.87 -4.87 -9.54
C LEU A 128 -3.03 -5.31 -8.65
N ALA A 129 -2.70 -5.61 -7.39
CA ALA A 129 -3.67 -5.70 -6.32
C ALA A 129 -3.37 -4.60 -5.28
N GLN A 130 -4.42 -3.98 -4.75
CA GLN A 130 -4.38 -3.18 -3.54
C GLN A 130 -5.08 -3.98 -2.45
N VAL A 131 -4.34 -4.28 -1.39
CA VAL A 131 -4.90 -4.86 -0.18
C VAL A 131 -4.99 -3.80 0.90
N ALA A 132 -6.10 -3.74 1.61
CA ALA A 132 -6.31 -2.81 2.73
C ALA A 132 -6.78 -3.58 3.96
N PHE A 133 -6.23 -3.25 5.12
CA PHE A 133 -6.50 -3.97 6.36
C PHE A 133 -6.37 -3.06 7.58
N PRO A 134 -7.04 -3.37 8.70
CA PRO A 134 -6.85 -2.64 9.94
C PRO A 134 -5.40 -2.71 10.40
N ARG A 135 -4.81 -1.56 10.76
CA ARG A 135 -3.41 -1.43 11.21
C ARG A 135 -3.02 -2.45 12.29
N TRP A 136 -3.92 -2.75 13.23
CA TRP A 136 -3.68 -3.70 14.32
C TRP A 136 -3.55 -5.16 13.86
N GLN A 137 -3.93 -5.51 12.64
CA GLN A 137 -3.77 -6.86 12.08
C GLN A 137 -2.38 -7.11 11.46
N MET A 138 -1.52 -6.08 11.39
CA MET A 138 -0.26 -6.17 10.65
C MET A 138 0.66 -7.27 11.17
N SER A 139 0.77 -7.46 12.48
CA SER A 139 1.56 -8.55 13.08
C SER A 139 0.99 -9.93 12.76
N ALA A 140 -0.35 -10.07 12.74
CA ALA A 140 -1.03 -11.31 12.38
C ALA A 140 -0.87 -11.65 10.88
N LEU A 141 -0.71 -10.64 10.02
CA LEU A 141 -0.41 -10.82 8.61
C LEU A 141 1.04 -11.25 8.39
N VAL A 142 2.00 -10.64 9.12
CA VAL A 142 3.41 -11.06 9.08
C VAL A 142 3.57 -12.54 9.45
N ALA A 143 2.83 -13.02 10.46
CA ALA A 143 2.90 -14.41 10.91
C ALA A 143 2.32 -15.43 9.91
N GLN A 144 1.69 -14.98 8.82
CA GLN A 144 1.09 -15.84 7.78
C GLN A 144 1.91 -15.88 6.48
N LEU A 145 3.05 -15.18 6.43
CA LEU A 145 3.98 -15.12 5.29
C LEU A 145 5.22 -15.97 5.56
#